data_AF-A0A559PRB6-F1
#
_entry.id   AF-A0A559PRB6-F1
#
_cell.length_a   1.000
_cell.length_b   1.000
_cell.length_c   1.000
_cell.angle_alpha   90.00
_cell.angle_beta   90.00
_cell.angle_gamma   90.00
#
_symmetry.space_group_name_H-M   'P 1'
#
loop_
_entity.id
_entity.type
_entity.pdbx_description
1 polymer ?
#
loop_
_entity_poly.entity_id
_entity_poly.type
_entity_poly.pdbx_seq_one_letter_code
_entity_poly.pdbx_strand_id
1 'polypeptide(L)'
;MSDKLKIKLSIADRVYPLTIQAEQEEGLRKAAKKIEAMIKQFEQSYAVRDKQDVLAMCALQFAAQTEQKSIDNTSEVQLMEEKLRSLNNLLQEQLAT
;
A
#
# COMPACT_ATOMS: atom_id res chain seq x y z
N MET A 1 -1.47 -20.04 -19.71
CA MET A 1 -0.60 -19.18 -20.54
C MET A 1 -0.80 -17.76 -20.05
N SER A 2 0.26 -17.08 -19.63
CA SER A 2 0.18 -15.74 -19.04
C SER A 2 0.09 -14.70 -20.15
N ASP A 3 -1.14 -14.37 -20.56
CA ASP A 3 -1.38 -13.36 -21.59
C ASP A 3 -0.88 -12.00 -21.12
N LYS A 4 0.21 -11.56 -21.75
CA LYS A 4 0.81 -10.25 -21.52
C LYS A 4 0.05 -9.22 -22.33
N LEU A 5 -0.55 -8.25 -21.65
CA LEU A 5 -1.25 -7.13 -22.24
C LEU A 5 -0.34 -5.90 -22.31
N LYS A 6 -0.40 -5.18 -23.44
CA LYS A 6 0.21 -3.86 -23.57
C LYS A 6 -0.82 -2.81 -23.18
N ILE A 7 -0.58 -2.11 -22.08
CA ILE A 7 -1.43 -1.02 -21.61
C ILE A 7 -0.72 0.32 -21.71
N LYS A 8 -1.48 1.41 -21.75
CA LYS A 8 -0.98 2.77 -21.62
C LYS A 8 -1.51 3.34 -20.31
N LEU A 9 -0.61 3.65 -19.38
CA LEU A 9 -0.97 4.20 -18.07
C LEU A 9 -0.67 5.70 -18.07
N SER A 10 -1.63 6.52 -17.66
CA SER A 10 -1.46 7.98 -17.54
C SER A 10 -1.23 8.35 -16.08
N ILE A 11 -0.15 9.09 -15.80
CA ILE A 11 0.19 9.63 -14.48
C ILE A 11 0.75 11.04 -14.67
N ALA A 12 0.16 12.05 -14.02
CA ALA A 12 0.68 13.43 -14.00
C ALA A 12 0.96 14.01 -15.39
N ASP A 13 -0.01 13.92 -16.30
CA ASP A 13 0.06 14.32 -17.71
C ASP A 13 1.10 13.56 -18.58
N ARG A 14 1.63 12.43 -18.08
CA ARG A 14 2.56 11.57 -18.82
C ARG A 14 1.96 10.21 -19.08
N VAL A 15 2.09 9.72 -20.31
CA VAL A 15 1.62 8.40 -20.73
C VAL A 15 2.80 7.43 -20.78
N TYR A 16 2.73 6.38 -19.97
CA TYR A 16 3.72 5.32 -19.89
C TYR A 16 3.16 4.04 -20.54
N PRO A 17 3.74 3.57 -21.67
CA PRO A 17 3.40 2.27 -22.24
C PRO A 17 4.06 1.16 -21.42
N LEU A 18 3.27 0.22 -20.92
CA LEU A 18 3.72 -0.89 -20.07
C LEU A 18 3.22 -2.22 -20.64
N THR A 19 4.01 -3.28 -20.48
CA THR A 19 3.58 -4.65 -20.80
C THR A 19 3.44 -5.41 -19.50
N ILE A 20 2.23 -5.83 -19.15
CA ILE A 20 1.90 -6.45 -17.87
C ILE A 20 1.09 -7.72 -18.07
N GLN A 21 0.95 -8.54 -17.03
CA GLN A 21 0.01 -9.66 -17.05
C GLN A 21 -1.42 -9.15 -16.81
N ALA A 22 -2.42 -9.81 -17.41
CA ALA A 22 -3.83 -9.41 -17.28
C ALA A 22 -4.30 -9.28 -15.82
N GLU A 23 -3.83 -10.18 -14.96
CA GLU A 23 -4.14 -10.20 -13.51
C GLU A 23 -3.70 -8.92 -12.78
N GLN A 24 -2.69 -8.21 -13.30
CA GLN A 24 -2.12 -7.01 -12.66
C GLN A 24 -2.75 -5.71 -13.18
N GLU A 25 -3.53 -5.74 -14.27
CA GLU A 25 -4.05 -4.53 -14.92
C GLU A 25 -4.93 -3.71 -13.97
N GLU A 26 -5.85 -4.37 -13.27
CA GLU A 26 -6.76 -3.70 -12.35
C GLU A 26 -6.00 -3.02 -11.21
N GLY A 27 -5.00 -3.71 -10.66
CA GLY A 27 -4.12 -3.20 -9.61
C GLY A 27 -3.36 -1.95 -10.07
N LEU A 28 -2.72 -2.00 -11.25
CA LEU A 28 -1.99 -0.87 -11.81
C LEU A 28 -2.90 0.34 -12.08
N ARG A 29 -4.10 0.14 -12.64
CA ARG A 29 -5.05 1.24 -12.89
C ARG A 29 -5.52 1.89 -11.59
N LYS A 30 -5.83 1.09 -10.57
CA LYS A 30 -6.23 1.59 -9.25
C LYS A 30 -5.09 2.38 -8.60
N ALA A 31 -3.85 1.88 -8.69
CA ALA A 31 -2.68 2.58 -8.18
C ALA A 31 -2.45 3.93 -8.89
N ALA A 32 -2.51 3.97 -10.22
CA ALA A 32 -2.37 5.21 -10.98
C ALA A 32 -3.42 6.26 -10.60
N LYS A 33 -4.70 5.86 -10.44
CA LYS A 33 -5.76 6.78 -9.98
C LYS A 33 -5.49 7.34 -8.58
N LYS A 34 -4.95 6.51 -7.67
CA LYS A 34 -4.59 6.98 -6.31
C LYS A 34 -3.45 7.98 -6.35
N ILE A 35 -2.41 7.72 -7.15
CA ILE A 35 -1.29 8.65 -7.33
C ILE A 35 -1.80 9.98 -7.90
N GLU A 36 -2.62 9.95 -8.95
CA GLU A 36 -3.21 11.15 -9.56
C GLU A 36 -4.02 11.99 -8.55
N ALA A 37 -4.83 11.35 -7.71
CA ALA A 37 -5.59 12.04 -6.66
C ALA A 37 -4.67 12.69 -5.62
N MET A 38 -3.60 12.00 -5.23
CA MET A 38 -2.63 12.49 -4.25
C MET A 38 -1.82 13.68 -4.81
N ILE A 39 -1.42 13.62 -6.07
CA ILE A 39 -0.76 14.73 -6.78
C ILE A 39 -1.66 15.97 -6.75
N LYS A 40 -2.94 15.83 -7.13
CA LYS A 40 -3.90 16.95 -7.09
C LYS A 40 -4.06 17.54 -5.69
N GLN A 41 -4.07 16.69 -4.65
CA GLN A 41 -4.15 17.16 -3.27
C GLN A 41 -2.91 17.97 -2.88
N PHE A 42 -1.72 17.52 -3.27
CA PHE A 42 -0.48 18.25 -3.01
C PHE A 42 -0.35 19.53 -3.82
N GLU A 43 -0.77 19.55 -5.10
CA GLU A 43 -0.83 20.76 -5.92
C GLU A 43 -1.80 21.82 -5.36
N GLN A 44 -2.90 21.39 -4.73
CA GLN A 44 -3.83 22.29 -4.04
C GLN A 44 -3.30 22.78 -2.69
N SER A 45 -2.62 21.90 -1.94
CA SER A 45 -2.20 22.18 -0.56
C SER A 45 -0.85 22.91 -0.48
N TYR A 46 -0.02 22.75 -1.50
CA TYR A 46 1.29 23.34 -1.59
C TYR A 46 1.44 23.98 -2.97
N ALA A 47 1.90 25.23 -3.04
CA ALA A 47 2.21 25.91 -4.30
C ALA A 47 3.48 25.32 -4.97
N VAL A 48 3.60 24.00 -5.01
CA VAL A 48 4.73 23.27 -5.57
C VAL A 48 4.67 23.43 -7.08
N ARG A 49 5.68 24.10 -7.62
CA ARG A 49 5.78 24.40 -9.04
C ARG A 49 6.36 23.26 -9.87
N ASP A 50 7.03 22.29 -9.24
CA ASP A 50 7.66 21.17 -9.96
C ASP A 50 6.91 19.85 -9.74
N LYS A 51 6.42 19.28 -10.84
CA LYS A 51 5.72 17.98 -10.86
C LYS A 51 6.61 16.83 -10.38
N GLN A 52 7.94 16.96 -10.52
CA GLN A 52 8.87 15.93 -10.05
C GLN A 52 8.94 15.88 -8.52
N ASP A 53 8.92 17.03 -7.85
CA ASP A 53 8.93 17.12 -6.40
C ASP A 53 7.62 16.58 -5.80
N VAL A 54 6.48 16.86 -6.44
CA VAL A 54 5.19 16.31 -6.02
C VAL A 54 5.18 14.78 -6.14
N LEU A 55 5.79 14.22 -7.19
CA LEU A 55 5.94 12.77 -7.34
C LEU A 55 6.85 12.17 -6.25
N ALA A 56 7.94 12.85 -5.89
CA ALA A 56 8.81 12.43 -4.80
C ALA A 56 8.08 12.45 -3.44
N MET A 57 7.27 13.48 -3.18
CA MET A 57 6.42 13.54 -1.98
C MET A 57 5.40 12.40 -1.95
N CYS A 58 4.76 12.10 -3.09
CA CYS A 58 3.86 10.95 -3.20
C CYS A 58 4.59 9.63 -2.89
N ALA A 59 5.78 9.43 -3.46
CA ALA A 59 6.58 8.23 -3.22
C ALA A 59 6.96 8.07 -1.74
N LEU A 60 7.37 9.16 -1.08
CA LEU A 60 7.66 9.16 0.36
C LEU A 60 6.42 8.81 1.18
N GLN A 61 5.27 9.40 0.86
CA GLN A 61 4.02 9.14 1.56
C GLN A 61 3.59 7.66 1.44
N PHE A 62 3.73 7.06 0.25
CA PHE A 62 3.43 5.65 0.04
C PHE A 62 4.43 4.73 0.76
N ALA A 63 5.72 5.06 0.75
CA ALA A 63 6.73 4.32 1.50
C ALA A 63 6.44 4.38 3.00
N ALA A 64 6.19 5.56 3.55
CA ALA A 64 5.85 5.75 4.95
C ALA A 64 4.58 4.99 5.35
N GLN A 65 3.53 5.00 4.52
CA GLN A 65 2.32 4.21 4.78
C GLN A 65 2.57 2.70 4.76
N THR A 66 3.50 2.24 3.93
CA THR A 66 3.84 0.81 3.84
C THR A 66 4.66 0.37 5.05
N GLU A 67 5.65 1.16 5.46
CA GLU A 67 6.42 0.94 6.68
C GLU A 67 5.54 1.04 7.93
N GLN A 68 4.63 2.00 8.01
CA GLN A 68 3.72 2.09 9.14
C GLN A 68 2.83 0.84 9.25
N LYS A 69 2.31 0.33 8.13
CA LYS A 69 1.52 -0.91 8.12
C LYS A 69 2.33 -2.14 8.53
N SER A 70 3.62 -2.22 8.19
CA SER A 70 4.46 -3.34 8.61
C SER A 70 4.70 -3.31 10.13
N ILE A 71 4.88 -2.12 10.70
CA ILE A 71 4.96 -1.90 12.15
C ILE A 71 3.65 -2.29 12.84
N ASP A 72 2.51 -1.79 12.34
CA ASP A 72 1.20 -2.05 12.93
C ASP A 72 0.84 -3.55 12.89
N ASN A 73 1.08 -4.24 11.76
CA ASN A 73 0.88 -5.69 11.66
C ASN A 73 1.75 -6.48 12.65
N THR A 74 3.00 -6.05 12.86
CA THR A 74 3.90 -6.72 13.82
C THR A 74 3.37 -6.58 15.24
N SER A 75 2.87 -5.40 15.58
CA SER A 75 2.22 -5.13 16.88
C SER A 75 0.94 -5.97 17.07
N GLU A 76 0.09 -6.06 16.05
CA GLU A 76 -1.13 -6.87 16.10
C GLU A 76 -0.85 -8.37 16.29
N VAL A 77 0.17 -8.89 15.60
CA VAL A 77 0.57 -10.30 15.73
C VAL A 77 1.09 -10.60 17.14
N GLN A 78 1.90 -9.71 17.72
CA GLN A 78 2.37 -9.87 19.10
C GLN A 78 1.22 -9.90 20.10
N LEU A 79 0.26 -8.99 19.93
CA LEU A 79 -0.92 -8.89 20.80
C LEU A 79 -1.85 -10.11 20.66
N MET A 80 -1.97 -10.66 19.44
CA MET A 80 -2.65 -11.93 19.21
C MET A 80 -1.93 -13.11 19.88
N GLU A 81 -0.60 -13.16 19.82
CA GLU A 81 0.18 -14.22 20.46
C GLU A 81 0.04 -14.19 21.98
N GLU A 82 0.06 -13.01 22.60
CA GLU A 82 -0.18 -12.85 24.04
C GLU A 82 -1.57 -13.33 24.44
N LYS A 83 -2.61 -12.98 23.67
CA LYS A 83 -3.99 -13.45 23.91
C LYS A 83 -4.13 -14.96 23.75
N LEU A 84 -3.45 -15.55 22.77
CA LEU A 84 -3.44 -17.01 22.58
C LEU A 84 -2.73 -17.71 23.74
N ARG A 85 -1.60 -17.17 24.20
CA ARG A 85 -0.88 -17.71 25.37
C ARG A 85 -1.71 -17.61 26.65
N SER A 86 -2.40 -16.48 26.88
CA SER A 86 -3.25 -16.35 28.07
C SER A 86 -4.43 -17.31 28.04
N LEU A 87 -5.07 -17.50 26.88
CA LEU A 87 -6.12 -18.51 26.69
C LEU A 87 -5.61 -19.93 26.92
N ASN A 88 -4.42 -20.26 26.41
CA ASN A 88 -3.83 -21.59 26.59
C ASN A 88 -3.48 -21.86 28.06
N ASN A 89 -2.95 -20.86 28.77
CA ASN A 89 -2.67 -20.97 30.20
C ASN A 89 -3.94 -21.19 31.02
N LEU A 90 -5.02 -20.46 30.71
CA LEU A 90 -6.32 -20.66 31.37
C LEU A 90 -6.86 -22.07 31.14
N LEU A 91 -6.76 -22.59 29.92
CA LEU A 91 -7.16 -23.97 29.62
C LEU A 91 -6.31 -24.98 30.38
N GLN A 92 -4.98 -24.78 30.44
CA GLN A 92 -4.09 -25.65 31.22
C GLN A 92 -4.42 -25.64 32.72
N GLU A 93 -4.73 -24.49 33.31
CA GLU A 93 -5.18 -24.41 34.71
C GLU A 93 -6.47 -25.22 34.94
N GLN A 94 -7.44 -25.13 34.02
CA GLN A 94 -8.70 -25.86 34.13
C GLN A 94 -8.55 -27.37 33.87
N LEU A 95 -7.55 -27.79 33.07
CA LEU A 95 -7.26 -29.20 32.77
C LEU A 95 -6.33 -29.86 33.81
N ALA A 96 -5.62 -29.07 34.61
CA ALA A 96 -4.76 -29.55 35.70
C ALA A 96 -5.51 -29.76 37.03
N THR A 97 -6.81 -29.42 37.07
CA THR A 97 -7.73 -29.70 38.18
C THR A 97 -8.56 -30.94 37.87
#